data_AF-A0A923G9L4-F1
#
_entry.id   AF-A0A923G9L4-F1
#
_cell.length_a   1.000
_cell.length_b   1.000
_cell.length_c   1.000
_cell.angle_alpha   90.00
_cell.angle_beta   90.00
_cell.angle_gamma   90.00
#
_symmetry.space_group_name_H-M   'P 1'
#
loop_
_entity.id
_entity.type
_entity.pdbx_description
1 polymer ?
#
loop_
_entity_poly.entity_id
_entity_poly.type
_entity_poly.pdbx_seq_one_letter_code
_entity_poly.pdbx_strand_id
1 'polypeptide(L)'
;MKGNPLSRLVYIAILVLLTAGALFTAQKYPALHDTDVNTLGFLGFWLTLYGLIVAICEIVRNGSVAHQMARVAEASHNRLKRQMEHHEVQACIEIINSALSDLYNKKAVSVIFITRIKQGYISSFSKAGIPDRYRENLNILNSYEHLVQSRVLKTKTNPNYAGSQYPKPNPGAPDNPYRLTIDTLKRMQDDLLMHSASKNEYIGDPA
;
A
#
# COMPACT_ATOMS: atom_id res chain seq x y z
N MET A 1 10.73 -18.33 -1.25
CA MET A 1 11.29 -19.47 -0.48
C MET A 1 11.06 -20.74 -1.29
N LYS A 2 12.11 -21.51 -1.60
CA LYS A 2 11.98 -22.81 -2.31
C LYS A 2 11.22 -23.76 -1.40
N GLY A 3 10.15 -24.39 -1.89
CA GLY A 3 9.52 -25.50 -1.16
C GLY A 3 10.53 -26.64 -1.07
N ASN A 4 11.14 -26.85 0.10
CA ASN A 4 11.98 -28.03 0.36
C ASN A 4 11.19 -29.28 -0.04
N PRO A 5 11.74 -30.36 -0.61
CA PRO A 5 10.99 -31.58 -0.93
C PRO A 5 10.25 -32.16 0.30
N LEU A 6 9.29 -33.09 0.11
CA LEU A 6 8.64 -33.74 1.25
C LEU A 6 9.73 -34.29 2.20
N SER A 7 9.48 -34.31 3.52
CA SER A 7 10.51 -34.80 4.43
C SER A 7 10.80 -36.26 4.06
N ARG A 8 12.09 -36.65 4.07
CA ARG A 8 12.52 -38.01 3.71
C ARG A 8 11.71 -39.09 4.45
N LEU A 9 11.27 -38.77 5.67
CA LEU A 9 10.42 -39.61 6.50
C LEU A 9 9.04 -39.92 5.90
N VAL A 10 8.41 -38.98 5.20
CA VAL A 10 7.09 -39.22 4.59
C VAL A 10 7.21 -40.10 3.34
N TYR A 11 8.24 -39.90 2.53
CA TYR A 11 8.53 -40.81 1.40
C TYR A 11 8.79 -42.25 1.89
N ILE A 12 9.52 -42.39 3.01
CA ILE A 12 9.78 -43.68 3.65
C ILE A 12 8.47 -44.27 4.20
N ALA A 13 7.62 -43.47 4.84
CA ALA A 13 6.34 -43.95 5.38
C ALA A 13 5.38 -44.44 4.28
N ILE A 14 5.28 -43.72 3.15
CA ILE A 14 4.48 -44.13 2.00
C ILE A 14 5.05 -45.43 1.41
N LEU A 15 6.38 -45.52 1.27
CA LEU A 15 7.03 -46.74 0.80
C LEU A 15 6.68 -47.92 1.69
N VAL A 16 6.90 -47.81 3.01
CA VAL A 16 6.62 -48.87 3.99
C VAL A 16 5.15 -49.33 3.94
N LEU A 17 4.21 -48.39 3.83
CA LEU A 17 2.78 -48.70 3.73
C LEU A 17 2.44 -49.45 2.45
N LEU A 18 2.99 -49.04 1.31
CA LEU A 18 2.78 -49.73 0.04
C LEU A 18 3.47 -51.10 0.02
N THR A 19 4.66 -51.24 0.61
CA THR A 19 5.32 -52.55 0.72
C THR A 19 4.51 -53.50 1.59
N ALA A 20 3.94 -53.03 2.70
CA ALA A 20 3.04 -53.83 3.53
C ALA A 20 1.77 -54.25 2.78
N GLY A 21 1.18 -53.34 1.99
CA GLY A 21 0.05 -53.65 1.12
C GLY A 21 0.38 -54.65 0.00
N ALA A 22 1.57 -54.53 -0.60
CA ALA A 22 2.08 -55.47 -1.59
C ALA A 22 2.29 -56.87 -0.99
N LEU A 23 2.87 -56.96 0.21
CA LEU A 23 3.05 -58.24 0.91
C LEU A 23 1.71 -58.89 1.27
N PHE A 24 0.74 -58.10 1.73
CA PHE A 24 -0.60 -58.60 2.04
C PHE A 24 -1.33 -59.13 0.79
N THR A 25 -1.24 -58.40 -0.32
CA THR A 25 -1.87 -58.81 -1.59
C THR A 25 -1.17 -60.03 -2.19
N ALA A 26 0.16 -60.13 -2.10
CA ALA A 26 0.92 -61.30 -2.52
C ALA A 26 0.53 -62.57 -1.74
N GLN A 27 0.28 -62.44 -0.43
CA GLN A 27 -0.19 -63.57 0.41
C GLN A 27 -1.63 -63.99 0.09
N LYS A 28 -2.51 -63.04 -0.25
CA LYS A 28 -3.92 -63.31 -0.53
C LYS A 28 -4.17 -63.80 -1.95
N TYR A 29 -3.32 -63.42 -2.90
CA TYR A 29 -3.49 -63.70 -4.32
C TYR A 29 -2.19 -64.22 -4.93
N PRO A 30 -1.76 -65.44 -4.57
CA PRO A 30 -0.51 -66.03 -5.06
C PRO A 30 -0.47 -66.16 -6.59
N ALA A 31 -1.64 -66.33 -7.24
CA ALA A 31 -1.77 -66.43 -8.69
C ALA A 31 -1.24 -65.19 -9.47
N LEU A 32 -1.09 -64.05 -8.80
CA LEU A 32 -0.48 -62.84 -9.37
C LEU A 32 1.04 -62.97 -9.54
N HIS A 33 1.65 -64.04 -9.02
CA HIS A 33 3.09 -64.30 -9.06
C HIS A 33 3.46 -65.59 -9.82
N ASP A 34 2.48 -66.30 -10.37
CA ASP A 34 2.70 -67.59 -11.03
C ASP A 34 3.43 -67.47 -12.38
N THR A 35 3.45 -66.26 -12.98
CA THR A 35 4.16 -66.01 -14.23
C THR A 35 5.00 -64.74 -14.14
N ASP A 36 6.10 -64.70 -14.88
CA ASP A 36 7.01 -63.54 -14.93
C ASP A 36 6.29 -62.26 -15.38
N VAL A 37 5.34 -62.40 -16.32
CA VAL A 37 4.54 -61.28 -16.84
C VAL A 37 3.61 -60.70 -15.76
N ASN A 38 2.94 -61.56 -14.98
CA ASN A 38 2.08 -61.11 -13.89
C ASN A 38 2.89 -60.49 -12.74
N THR A 39 4.07 -61.05 -12.46
CA THR A 39 4.99 -60.52 -11.44
C THR A 39 5.51 -59.12 -11.81
N LEU A 40 5.89 -58.92 -13.08
CA LEU A 40 6.29 -57.60 -13.58
C LEU A 40 5.13 -56.61 -13.57
N GLY A 41 3.92 -57.04 -13.95
CA GLY A 41 2.72 -56.21 -13.88
C GLY A 41 2.37 -55.80 -12.45
N PHE A 42 2.52 -56.73 -11.50
CA PHE A 42 2.31 -56.48 -10.08
C PHE A 42 3.31 -55.45 -9.52
N LEU A 43 4.61 -55.62 -9.82
CA LEU A 43 5.63 -54.65 -9.43
C LEU A 43 5.41 -53.28 -10.06
N GLY A 44 5.06 -53.25 -11.35
CA GLY A 44 4.75 -52.03 -12.09
C GLY A 44 3.55 -51.27 -11.50
N PHE A 45 2.51 -51.98 -11.07
CA PHE A 45 1.35 -51.41 -10.40
C PHE A 45 1.74 -50.67 -9.11
N TRP A 46 2.47 -51.32 -8.21
CA TRP A 46 2.86 -50.72 -6.92
C TRP A 46 3.84 -49.55 -7.09
N LEU A 47 4.76 -49.63 -8.06
CA LEU A 47 5.67 -48.54 -8.38
C LEU A 47 4.93 -47.32 -8.93
N THR A 48 3.94 -47.53 -9.80
CA THR A 48 3.11 -46.46 -10.37
C THR A 48 2.25 -45.81 -9.29
N LEU A 49 1.66 -46.63 -8.40
CA LEU A 49 0.86 -46.16 -7.27
C LEU A 49 1.69 -45.30 -6.30
N TYR A 50 2.94 -45.70 -6.02
CA TYR A 50 3.87 -44.90 -5.23
C TYR A 50 4.10 -43.51 -5.85
N GLY A 51 4.42 -43.46 -7.15
CA GLY A 51 4.64 -42.20 -7.87
C GLY A 51 3.43 -41.28 -7.84
N LEU A 52 2.22 -41.83 -7.99
CA LEU A 52 0.97 -41.08 -7.95
C LEU A 52 0.70 -40.46 -6.57
N ILE A 53 0.85 -41.24 -5.50
CA ILE A 53 0.62 -40.76 -4.12
C ILE A 53 1.62 -39.63 -3.78
N VAL A 54 2.88 -39.82 -4.14
CA VAL A 54 3.92 -38.80 -3.98
C VAL A 54 3.54 -37.50 -4.72
N ALA A 55 3.11 -37.60 -5.98
CA ALA A 55 2.71 -36.44 -6.77
C ALA A 55 1.54 -35.68 -6.14
N ILE A 56 0.52 -36.38 -5.65
CA ILE A 56 -0.63 -35.76 -4.95
C ILE A 56 -0.16 -35.03 -3.68
N CYS A 57 0.68 -35.67 -2.86
CA CYS A 57 1.22 -35.06 -1.65
C CYS A 57 2.04 -33.80 -1.96
N GLU A 58 2.82 -33.79 -3.04
CA GLU A 58 3.57 -32.62 -3.47
C GLU A 58 2.66 -31.48 -3.95
N ILE A 59 1.61 -31.79 -4.72
CA ILE A 59 0.63 -30.82 -5.21
C ILE A 59 -0.12 -30.15 -4.04
N VAL A 60 -0.64 -30.95 -3.09
CA VAL A 60 -1.36 -30.44 -1.91
C VAL A 60 -0.48 -29.51 -1.08
N ARG A 61 0.79 -29.88 -0.90
CA ARG A 61 1.73 -29.08 -0.15
C ARG A 61 2.10 -27.78 -0.86
N ASN A 62 2.31 -27.81 -2.17
CA ASN A 62 2.57 -26.60 -2.96
C ASN A 62 1.36 -25.66 -2.93
N GLY A 63 0.13 -26.19 -2.91
CA GLY A 63 -1.09 -25.42 -2.69
C GLY A 63 -1.13 -24.71 -1.32
N SER A 64 -0.67 -25.38 -0.26
CA SER A 64 -0.58 -24.82 1.10
C SER A 64 0.49 -23.71 1.21
N VAL A 65 1.67 -23.90 0.62
CA VAL A 65 2.73 -22.88 0.57
C VAL A 65 2.29 -21.66 -0.24
N ALA A 66 1.60 -21.87 -1.37
CA ALA A 66 1.04 -20.78 -2.17
C ALA A 66 0.02 -19.94 -1.38
N HIS A 67 -0.86 -20.58 -0.62
CA HIS A 67 -1.82 -19.88 0.25
C HIS A 67 -1.12 -19.12 1.40
N GLN A 68 -0.08 -19.69 2.00
CA GLN A 68 0.70 -18.99 3.03
C GLN A 68 1.44 -17.78 2.46
N MET A 69 2.05 -17.92 1.27
CA MET A 69 2.70 -16.81 0.58
C MET A 69 1.71 -15.72 0.17
N ALA A 70 0.49 -16.08 -0.27
CA ALA A 70 -0.56 -15.12 -0.56
C ALA A 70 -0.95 -14.31 0.69
N ARG A 71 -1.17 -14.97 1.84
CA ARG A 71 -1.48 -14.26 3.10
C ARG A 71 -0.34 -13.36 3.58
N VAL A 72 0.91 -13.84 3.49
CA VAL A 72 2.08 -13.03 3.86
C VAL A 72 2.26 -11.85 2.91
N ALA A 73 2.02 -12.06 1.61
CA ALA A 73 2.03 -10.99 0.61
C ALA A 73 0.93 -9.96 0.88
N GLU A 74 -0.30 -10.38 1.17
CA GLU A 74 -1.40 -9.48 1.55
C GLU A 74 -1.09 -8.68 2.82
N ALA A 75 -0.57 -9.34 3.86
CA ALA A 75 -0.15 -8.66 5.09
C ALA A 75 0.97 -7.64 4.83
N SER A 76 1.97 -8.00 4.01
CA SER A 76 3.05 -7.10 3.64
C SER A 76 2.57 -5.93 2.78
N HIS A 77 1.64 -6.18 1.84
CA HIS A 77 1.03 -5.17 0.99
C HIS A 77 0.22 -4.18 1.82
N ASN A 78 -0.58 -4.66 2.78
CA ASN A 78 -1.35 -3.82 3.69
C ASN A 78 -0.44 -2.95 4.57
N ARG A 79 0.68 -3.48 5.06
CA ARG A 79 1.69 -2.70 5.80
C ARG A 79 2.35 -1.64 4.93
N LEU A 80 2.79 -2.01 3.72
CA LEU A 80 3.42 -1.08 2.78
C LEU A 80 2.45 0.04 2.38
N LYS A 81 1.20 -0.31 2.08
CA LYS A 81 0.15 0.66 1.76
C LYS A 81 -0.08 1.66 2.90
N ARG A 82 -0.14 1.20 4.16
CA ARG A 82 -0.24 2.09 5.32
C ARG A 82 0.98 3.00 5.47
N GLN A 83 2.19 2.47 5.26
CA GLN A 83 3.41 3.29 5.30
C GLN A 83 3.44 4.35 4.19
N MET A 84 2.99 4.00 2.98
CA MET A 84 2.87 4.94 1.87
C MET A 84 1.84 6.04 2.17
N GLU A 85 0.65 5.68 2.65
CA GLU A 85 -0.38 6.65 3.04
C GLU A 85 0.16 7.63 4.11
N HIS A 86 0.90 7.14 5.10
CA HIS A 86 1.53 7.99 6.12
C HIS A 86 2.60 8.93 5.53
N HIS A 87 3.46 8.40 4.67
CA HIS A 87 4.51 9.20 4.01
C HIS A 87 3.91 10.29 3.11
N GLU A 88 2.80 10.02 2.42
CA GLU A 88 2.11 11.02 1.60
C GLU A 88 1.54 12.16 2.45
N VAL A 89 0.93 11.85 3.60
CA VAL A 89 0.41 12.85 4.54
C VAL A 89 1.55 13.72 5.09
N GLN A 90 2.66 13.10 5.51
CA GLN A 90 3.84 13.83 6.00
C GLN A 90 4.44 14.75 4.95
N ALA A 91 4.61 14.27 3.71
CA ALA A 91 5.11 15.08 2.61
C ALA A 91 4.17 16.28 2.32
N CYS A 92 2.85 16.09 2.42
CA CYS A 92 1.89 17.18 2.29
C CYS A 92 2.06 18.24 3.41
N ILE A 93 2.24 17.80 4.65
CA ILE A 93 2.48 18.68 5.81
C ILE A 93 3.78 19.48 5.65
N GLU A 94 4.85 18.88 5.14
CA GLU A 94 6.11 19.57 4.86
C GLU A 94 5.93 20.69 3.82
N ILE A 95 5.18 20.41 2.75
CA ILE A 95 4.86 21.41 1.71
C ILE A 95 4.02 22.55 2.32
N ILE A 96 3.07 22.24 3.20
CA ILE A 96 2.28 23.25 3.93
C ILE A 96 3.20 24.10 4.82
N ASN A 97 4.12 23.50 5.57
CA ASN A 97 5.06 24.23 6.42
C ASN A 97 5.96 25.17 5.61
N SER A 98 6.46 24.71 4.46
CA SER A 98 7.24 25.55 3.54
C SER A 98 6.39 26.73 3.04
N ALA A 99 5.14 26.49 2.64
CA ALA A 99 4.22 27.52 2.18
C ALA A 99 3.90 28.53 3.29
N LEU A 100 3.65 28.06 4.51
CA LEU A 100 3.42 28.92 5.67
C LEU A 100 4.62 29.82 5.96
N SER A 101 5.84 29.27 5.94
CA SER A 101 7.07 30.04 6.12
C SER A 101 7.20 31.18 5.10
N ASP A 102 6.92 30.90 3.82
CA ASP A 102 6.95 31.92 2.78
C ASP A 102 5.89 33.01 3.01
N LEU A 103 4.65 32.63 3.32
CA LEU A 103 3.55 33.58 3.57
C LEU A 103 3.78 34.43 4.82
N TYR A 104 4.39 33.87 5.88
CA TYR A 104 4.78 34.62 7.08
C TYR A 104 5.85 35.67 6.77
N ASN A 105 6.78 35.33 5.87
CA ASN A 105 7.78 36.25 5.34
C ASN A 105 7.22 37.22 4.28
N LYS A 106 5.89 37.29 4.13
CA LYS A 106 5.17 38.10 3.12
C LYS A 106 5.61 37.79 1.68
N LYS A 107 6.09 36.58 1.42
CA LYS A 107 6.42 36.08 0.09
C LYS A 107 5.23 35.34 -0.49
N ALA A 108 5.03 35.48 -1.80
CA ALA A 108 4.01 34.72 -2.52
C ALA A 108 4.46 33.26 -2.69
N VAL A 109 3.55 32.32 -2.44
CA VAL A 109 3.77 30.89 -2.67
C VAL A 109 3.43 30.59 -4.12
N SER A 110 4.27 29.77 -4.76
CA SER A 110 4.06 29.35 -6.15
C SER A 110 2.79 28.50 -6.28
N VAL A 111 2.10 28.67 -7.41
CA VAL A 111 0.91 27.87 -7.78
C VAL A 111 1.18 26.38 -7.66
N ILE A 112 2.38 25.92 -8.04
CA ILE A 112 2.75 24.50 -7.99
C ILE A 112 2.64 23.93 -6.57
N PHE A 113 3.06 24.71 -5.56
CA PHE A 113 2.97 24.30 -4.15
C PHE A 113 1.50 24.22 -3.71
N ILE A 114 0.69 25.22 -4.05
CA ILE A 114 -0.74 25.26 -3.73
C ILE A 114 -1.50 24.10 -4.40
N THR A 115 -1.19 23.79 -5.66
CA THR A 115 -1.77 22.64 -6.36
C THR A 115 -1.41 21.33 -5.67
N ARG A 116 -0.15 21.14 -5.27
CA ARG A 116 0.28 19.93 -4.53
C ARG A 116 -0.42 19.80 -3.17
N ILE A 117 -0.56 20.89 -2.42
CA ILE A 117 -1.30 20.90 -1.15
C ILE A 117 -2.76 20.49 -1.37
N LYS A 118 -3.43 21.04 -2.39
CA LYS A 118 -4.81 20.63 -2.73
C LYS A 118 -4.89 19.16 -3.08
N GLN A 119 -3.99 18.65 -3.93
CA GLN A 119 -3.98 17.24 -4.33
C GLN A 119 -3.79 16.31 -3.12
N GLY A 120 -2.82 16.60 -2.25
CA GLY A 120 -2.60 15.84 -1.03
C GLY A 120 -3.81 15.86 -0.11
N TYR A 121 -4.41 17.03 0.08
CA TYR A 121 -5.61 17.19 0.90
C TYR A 121 -6.82 16.44 0.33
N ILE A 122 -7.05 16.51 -0.99
CA ILE A 122 -8.13 15.77 -1.65
C ILE A 122 -7.89 14.25 -1.53
N SER A 123 -6.66 13.79 -1.73
CA SER A 123 -6.30 12.37 -1.62
C SER A 123 -6.68 11.81 -0.25
N SER A 124 -6.26 12.49 0.82
CA SER A 124 -6.49 12.07 2.21
C SER A 124 -7.97 11.94 2.58
N PHE A 125 -8.84 12.80 2.03
CA PHE A 125 -10.26 12.85 2.39
C PHE A 125 -11.21 12.36 1.28
N SER A 126 -10.69 11.76 0.21
CA SER A 126 -11.47 11.32 -0.96
C SER A 126 -12.49 10.22 -0.67
N LYS A 127 -12.30 9.42 0.38
CA LYS A 127 -13.06 8.18 0.62
C LYS A 127 -13.92 8.18 1.90
N ALA A 128 -13.53 8.91 2.95
CA ALA A 128 -14.27 9.05 4.22
C ALA A 128 -13.61 10.12 5.11
N GLY A 129 -14.35 10.62 6.11
CA GLY A 129 -13.81 11.53 7.14
C GLY A 129 -13.56 12.97 6.66
N ILE A 130 -14.41 13.47 5.75
CA ILE A 130 -14.30 14.81 5.18
C ILE A 130 -14.49 15.87 6.28
N PRO A 131 -13.53 16.78 6.51
CA PRO A 131 -13.68 17.87 7.45
C PRO A 131 -14.85 18.80 7.08
N ASP A 132 -15.53 19.38 8.06
CA ASP A 132 -16.69 20.28 7.82
C ASP A 132 -16.35 21.44 6.86
N ARG A 133 -15.11 21.95 6.94
CA ARG A 133 -14.62 23.05 6.11
C ARG A 133 -13.82 22.62 4.89
N TYR A 134 -13.88 21.34 4.52
CA TYR A 134 -13.11 20.79 3.39
C TYR A 134 -13.31 21.58 2.08
N ARG A 135 -14.57 21.84 1.69
CA ARG A 135 -14.87 22.59 0.46
C ARG A 135 -14.48 24.06 0.56
N GLU A 136 -14.69 24.68 1.73
CA GLU A 136 -14.30 26.07 1.99
C GLU A 136 -12.78 26.24 1.86
N ASN A 137 -12.01 25.35 2.49
CA ASN A 137 -10.55 25.35 2.44
C ASN A 137 -10.05 25.27 0.99
N LEU A 138 -10.59 24.34 0.20
CA LEU A 138 -10.25 24.19 -1.22
C LEU A 138 -10.62 25.43 -2.05
N ASN A 139 -11.78 26.05 -1.79
CA ASN A 139 -12.20 27.26 -2.48
C ASN A 139 -11.30 28.46 -2.19
N ILE A 140 -10.82 28.59 -0.94
CA ILE A 140 -9.87 29.63 -0.56
C ILE A 140 -8.52 29.43 -1.26
N LEU A 141 -8.01 28.19 -1.33
CA LEU A 141 -6.79 27.88 -2.08
C LEU A 141 -6.96 28.11 -3.59
N ASN A 142 -8.11 27.78 -4.17
CA ASN A 142 -8.43 28.08 -5.57
C ASN A 142 -8.43 29.60 -5.84
N SER A 143 -9.04 30.37 -4.94
CA SER A 143 -9.05 31.84 -5.03
C SER A 143 -7.64 32.42 -4.96
N TYR A 144 -6.79 31.88 -4.07
CA TYR A 144 -5.38 32.24 -4.01
C TYR A 144 -4.63 31.90 -5.31
N GLU A 145 -4.83 30.71 -5.86
CA GLU A 145 -4.21 30.30 -7.12
C GLU A 145 -4.58 31.22 -8.28
N HIS A 146 -5.86 31.58 -8.42
CA HIS A 146 -6.31 32.54 -9.43
C HIS A 146 -5.66 33.92 -9.26
N LEU A 147 -5.49 34.39 -8.03
CA LEU A 147 -4.80 35.65 -7.73
C LEU A 147 -3.31 35.60 -8.11
N VAL A 148 -2.63 34.47 -7.89
CA VAL A 148 -1.21 34.31 -8.26
C VAL A 148 -1.06 34.16 -9.78
N GLN A 149 -1.89 33.35 -10.44
CA GLN A 149 -1.86 33.15 -11.90
C GLN A 149 -2.15 34.45 -12.67
N SER A 150 -3.17 35.20 -12.24
CA SER A 150 -3.50 36.50 -12.87
C SER A 150 -2.38 37.53 -12.73
N ARG A 151 -1.61 37.48 -11.63
CA ARG A 151 -0.41 38.32 -11.46
C ARG A 151 0.72 37.89 -12.40
N VAL A 152 0.99 36.59 -12.52
CA VAL A 152 2.02 36.06 -13.42
C VAL A 152 1.74 36.47 -14.88
N LEU A 153 0.47 36.39 -15.32
CA LEU A 153 0.07 36.86 -16.65
C LEU A 153 0.30 38.37 -16.84
N LYS A 154 -0.03 39.20 -15.83
CA LYS A 154 0.15 40.65 -15.87
C LYS A 154 1.63 41.08 -15.86
N THR A 155 2.49 40.37 -15.12
CA THR A 155 3.95 40.59 -15.17
C THR A 155 4.57 40.22 -16.51
N LYS A 156 4.03 39.23 -17.22
CA LYS A 156 4.50 38.90 -18.59
C LYS A 156 4.12 39.95 -19.63
N THR A 157 3.03 40.69 -19.41
CA THR A 157 2.55 41.74 -20.33
C THR A 157 3.13 43.12 -20.03
N ASN A 158 3.68 43.35 -18.83
CA ASN A 158 4.30 44.63 -18.48
C ASN A 158 5.57 44.41 -17.63
N PRO A 159 6.78 44.65 -18.18
CA PRO A 159 8.04 44.42 -17.46
C PRO A 159 8.24 45.36 -16.26
N ASN A 160 7.49 46.46 -16.16
CA ASN A 160 7.51 47.37 -15.00
C ASN A 160 6.64 46.88 -13.81
N TYR A 161 5.93 45.76 -13.96
CA TYR A 161 5.08 45.20 -12.90
C TYR A 161 5.83 44.26 -11.93
N ALA A 162 7.14 44.05 -12.14
CA ALA A 162 7.98 43.19 -11.31
C ALA A 162 8.34 43.80 -9.93
N GLY A 163 8.08 45.09 -9.72
CA GLY A 163 8.28 45.76 -8.43
C GLY A 163 7.10 45.53 -7.50
N SER A 164 7.35 44.92 -6.34
CA SER A 164 6.45 44.80 -5.16
C SER A 164 5.12 45.59 -5.25
N GLN A 165 4.09 44.98 -5.82
CA GLN A 165 2.72 45.53 -5.77
C GLN A 165 1.83 44.74 -4.81
N TYR A 166 2.32 44.55 -3.59
CA TYR A 166 1.43 44.90 -2.50
C TYR A 166 1.45 46.43 -2.40
N PRO A 167 0.33 47.11 -2.11
CA PRO A 167 0.42 48.48 -1.64
C PRO A 167 1.54 48.50 -0.59
N LYS A 168 2.49 49.44 -0.72
CA LYS A 168 3.53 49.66 0.31
C LYS A 168 2.83 49.51 1.66
N PRO A 169 3.35 48.65 2.57
CA PRO A 169 2.66 48.35 3.81
C PRO A 169 2.22 49.67 4.41
N ASN A 170 0.90 49.88 4.47
CA ASN A 170 0.36 51.08 5.07
C ASN A 170 0.89 51.05 6.51
N PRO A 171 1.59 52.08 7.01
CA PRO A 171 2.22 52.04 8.33
C PRO A 171 1.24 51.76 9.49
N GLY A 172 -0.07 51.81 9.22
CA GLY A 172 -1.15 51.47 10.15
C GLY A 172 -2.02 50.27 9.76
N ALA A 173 -1.63 49.40 8.82
CA ALA A 173 -2.34 48.14 8.55
C ALA A 173 -1.65 46.96 9.26
N PRO A 174 -2.18 46.46 10.40
CA PRO A 174 -1.51 45.42 11.19
C PRO A 174 -1.59 44.01 10.58
N ASP A 175 -2.32 43.80 9.48
CA ASP A 175 -2.64 42.46 9.00
C ASP A 175 -1.76 41.99 7.82
N ASN A 176 -1.23 40.76 7.95
CA ASN A 176 -0.53 40.06 6.87
C ASN A 176 -1.48 39.91 5.67
N PRO A 177 -1.10 40.33 4.44
CA PRO A 177 -1.97 40.25 3.27
C PRO A 177 -2.39 38.81 2.89
N TYR A 178 -1.73 37.81 3.46
CA TYR A 178 -1.99 36.40 3.25
C TYR A 178 -2.72 35.73 4.41
N ARG A 179 -3.21 36.49 5.40
CA ARG A 179 -3.82 35.95 6.62
C ARG A 179 -4.88 34.87 6.35
N LEU A 180 -5.81 35.11 5.43
CA LEU A 180 -6.85 34.13 5.06
C LEU A 180 -6.26 32.82 4.52
N THR A 181 -5.22 32.89 3.70
CA THR A 181 -4.52 31.71 3.16
C THR A 181 -3.73 31.00 4.26
N ILE A 182 -3.05 31.75 5.14
CA ILE A 182 -2.31 31.21 6.29
C ILE A 182 -3.27 30.43 7.21
N ASP A 183 -4.38 31.04 7.60
CA ASP A 183 -5.38 30.42 8.48
C ASP A 183 -5.98 29.17 7.84
N THR A 184 -6.11 29.15 6.52
CA THR A 184 -6.62 28.00 5.78
C THR A 184 -5.59 26.87 5.71
N LEU A 185 -4.33 27.19 5.44
CA LEU A 185 -3.24 26.20 5.43
C LEU A 185 -3.03 25.58 6.81
N LYS A 186 -3.17 26.34 7.89
CA LYS A 186 -3.17 25.82 9.26
C LYS A 186 -4.32 24.86 9.53
N ARG A 187 -5.56 25.25 9.19
CA ARG A 187 -6.72 24.36 9.31
C ARG A 187 -6.50 23.04 8.55
N MET A 188 -6.01 23.12 7.31
CA MET A 188 -5.71 21.92 6.52
C MET A 188 -4.61 21.06 7.13
N GLN A 189 -3.59 21.66 7.74
CA GLN A 189 -2.55 20.94 8.48
C GLN A 189 -3.13 20.23 9.70
N ASP A 190 -3.96 20.89 10.49
CA ASP A 190 -4.62 20.30 11.66
C ASP A 190 -5.53 19.13 11.25
N ASP A 191 -6.32 19.29 10.19
CA ASP A 191 -7.17 18.25 9.63
C ASP A 191 -6.33 17.03 9.20
N LEU A 192 -5.19 17.24 8.52
CA LEU A 192 -4.27 16.18 8.08
C LEU A 192 -3.60 15.46 9.26
N LEU A 193 -3.20 16.20 10.31
CA LEU A 193 -2.63 15.63 11.52
C LEU A 193 -3.64 14.77 12.27
N MET A 194 -4.88 15.24 12.39
CA MET A 194 -5.98 14.48 13.01
C MET A 194 -6.34 13.24 12.20
N HIS A 195 -6.36 13.35 10.87
CA HIS A 195 -6.53 12.20 9.97
C HIS A 195 -5.42 11.16 10.15
N SER A 196 -4.16 11.59 10.24
CA SER A 196 -3.03 10.71 10.51
C SER A 196 -3.13 10.05 11.89
N ALA A 197 -3.54 10.78 12.93
CA ALA A 197 -3.66 10.25 14.29
C ALA A 197 -4.77 9.21 14.41
N SER A 198 -5.96 9.47 13.84
CA SER A 198 -7.10 8.54 13.87
C SER A 198 -6.83 7.21 13.15
N LYS A 199 -5.99 7.21 12.10
CA LYS A 199 -5.53 5.96 11.45
C LYS A 199 -4.51 5.18 12.29
N ASN A 200 -3.84 5.83 13.24
CA ASN A 200 -2.81 5.22 14.09
C ASN A 200 -3.33 4.70 15.44
N GLU A 201 -4.57 5.02 15.84
CA GLU A 201 -5.16 4.48 17.08
C GLU A 201 -5.58 2.99 16.99
N TYR A 202 -5.64 2.42 15.78
CA TYR A 202 -5.92 0.99 15.59
C TYR A 202 -4.62 0.15 15.59
N ILE A 203 -3.84 0.26 16.67
CA ILE A 203 -2.73 -0.65 17.01
C ILE A 203 -3.25 -1.61 18.08
N GLY A 204 -4.17 -2.47 17.68
CA GLY A 204 -4.62 -3.60 18.47
C GLY A 204 -4.83 -4.75 17.52
N ASP A 205 -3.80 -5.54 17.29
CA ASP A 205 -4.02 -6.89 16.80
C ASP A 205 -4.89 -7.59 17.88
N PRO A 206 -6.10 -8.11 17.55
CA PRO A 206 -6.72 -9.08 18.43
C PRO A 206 -5.79 -10.31 18.46
N ALA A 207 -5.28 -10.60 19.66
CA ALA A 207 -4.57 -11.84 19.97
C ALA A 207 -5.44 -13.07 19.66
#